data_AF-A0A268R090-F1
#
_entry.id   AF-A0A268R090-F1
#
_cell.length_a   1.000
_cell.length_b   1.000
_cell.length_c   1.000
_cell.angle_alpha   90.00
_cell.angle_beta   90.00
_cell.angle_gamma   90.00
#
_symmetry.space_group_name_H-M   'P 1'
#
loop_
_entity.id
_entity.type
_entity.pdbx_description
1 polymer ?
#
loop_
_entity_poly.entity_id
_entity_poly.type
_entity_poly.pdbx_seq_one_letter_code
_entity_poly.pdbx_strand_id
1 'polypeptide(L)'
;KGQTSEAIRTLMGLQAKTARVIRDGEELDIPLEEVQTGDLIFVRAGEKVPVDGEIIEGNTTVDESMLTGESMPVTKGIGDT
;
A
#
# COMPACT_ATOMS: atom_id res chain seq x y z
N LYS A 1 29.51 18.09 5.48
CA LYS A 1 29.00 16.93 6.27
C LYS A 1 27.49 17.08 6.37
N GLY A 2 26.70 16.40 5.52
CA GLY A 2 25.25 16.65 5.45
C GLY A 2 24.53 15.97 4.27
N GLN A 3 25.26 15.58 3.23
CA GLN A 3 24.68 14.91 2.05
C GLN A 3 24.08 13.53 2.35
N THR A 4 24.56 12.84 3.40
CA THR A 4 24.02 11.54 3.82
C THR A 4 22.66 11.64 4.53
N SER A 5 22.33 12.81 5.10
CA SER A 5 21.09 13.00 5.86
C SER A 5 19.88 13.35 4.99
N GLU A 6 20.08 13.98 3.83
CA GLU A 6 18.99 14.29 2.89
C GLU A 6 18.45 13.04 2.20
N ALA A 7 19.33 12.13 1.76
CA ALA A 7 18.93 10.90 1.09
C ALA A 7 17.99 10.03 1.96
N ILE A 8 18.22 10.00 3.28
CA ILE A 8 17.38 9.27 4.23
C ILE A 8 16.00 9.93 4.37
N ARG A 9 15.91 11.27 4.42
CA ARG A 9 14.62 11.98 4.55
C ARG A 9 13.73 11.79 3.33
N THR A 10 14.30 11.77 2.13
CA THR A 10 13.54 11.50 0.90
C THR A 10 12.99 10.08 0.87
N LEU A 11 13.75 9.10 1.39
CA LEU A 11 13.27 7.72 1.55
C LEU A 11 12.13 7.62 2.58
N MET A 12 12.18 8.41 3.66
CA MET A 12 11.08 8.48 4.66
C MET A 12 9.81 9.14 4.10
N GLY A 13 9.91 9.99 3.08
CA GLY A 13 8.76 10.63 2.43
C GLY A 13 8.01 9.75 1.42
N LEU A 14 8.53 8.54 1.13
CA LEU A 14 8.01 7.61 0.13
C LEU A 14 6.94 6.63 0.67
N GLN A 15 6.53 6.82 1.93
CA GLN A 15 5.34 6.16 2.46
C GLN A 15 4.10 6.78 1.82
N ALA A 16 3.16 5.93 1.40
CA ALA A 16 1.84 6.38 0.97
C ALA A 16 1.24 7.19 2.12
N LYS A 17 0.82 8.43 1.85
CA LYS A 17 0.20 9.31 2.87
C LYS A 17 -1.33 9.26 2.81
N THR A 18 -1.85 8.66 1.74
CA THR A 18 -3.26 8.56 1.44
C THR A 18 -3.57 7.14 1.00
N ALA A 19 -4.77 6.67 1.30
CA ALA A 19 -5.34 5.46 0.74
C ALA A 19 -6.55 5.85 -0.10
N ARG A 20 -6.76 5.10 -1.17
CA ARG A 20 -7.98 5.19 -1.97
C ARG A 20 -9.01 4.22 -1.42
N VAL A 21 -10.13 4.72 -0.93
CA VAL A 21 -11.24 3.91 -0.45
C VAL A 21 -12.42 3.99 -1.41
N ILE A 22 -13.22 2.92 -1.45
CA ILE A 22 -14.53 2.90 -2.11
C ILE A 22 -15.58 3.02 -1.01
N ARG A 23 -16.25 4.18 -0.93
CA ARG A 23 -17.38 4.42 -0.02
C ARG A 23 -18.56 4.88 -0.84
N ASP A 24 -19.75 4.33 -0.57
CA ASP A 24 -20.98 4.61 -1.32
C ASP A 24 -20.88 4.42 -2.85
N GLY A 25 -19.95 3.58 -3.30
CA GLY A 25 -19.68 3.31 -4.71
C GLY A 25 -18.78 4.33 -5.40
N GLU A 26 -18.23 5.31 -4.67
CA GLU A 26 -17.30 6.31 -5.19
C GLU A 26 -15.87 6.08 -4.68
N GLU A 27 -14.88 6.30 -5.56
CA GLU A 27 -13.46 6.29 -5.20
C GLU A 27 -13.07 7.62 -4.55
N LEU A 28 -12.53 7.56 -3.32
CA LEU A 28 -12.11 8.73 -2.54
C LEU A 28 -10.68 8.53 -2.04
N ASP A 29 -9.82 9.50 -2.29
CA ASP A 29 -8.48 9.53 -1.70
C ASP A 29 -8.54 10.21 -0.33
N ILE A 30 -8.33 9.45 0.75
CA ILE A 30 -8.37 9.93 2.13
C ILE A 30 -7.00 9.76 2.81
N PRO A 31 -6.67 10.57 3.83
CA PRO A 31 -5.50 10.33 4.66
C PRO A 31 -5.54 8.94 5.32
N LEU A 32 -4.39 8.29 5.51
CA LEU A 32 -4.34 6.97 6.17
C LEU A 32 -4.96 6.97 7.58
N GLU A 33 -4.91 8.10 8.26
CA GLU A 33 -5.49 8.29 9.60
C GLU A 33 -7.03 8.21 9.61
N GLU A 34 -7.67 8.40 8.46
CA GLU A 34 -9.13 8.36 8.29
C GLU A 34 -9.63 6.99 7.77
N VAL A 35 -8.72 6.07 7.47
CA VAL A 35 -9.05 4.70 7.06
C VAL A 35 -9.52 3.93 8.29
N GLN A 36 -10.66 3.27 8.16
CA GLN A 36 -11.28 2.49 9.22
C GLN A 36 -11.33 1.00 8.85
N THR A 37 -11.34 0.13 9.86
CA THR A 37 -11.55 -1.30 9.66
C THR A 37 -12.89 -1.54 8.97
N GLY A 38 -12.86 -2.25 7.85
CA GLY A 38 -14.04 -2.52 7.02
C GLY A 38 -14.16 -1.60 5.79
N ASP A 39 -13.30 -0.59 5.65
CA ASP A 39 -13.20 0.16 4.39
C ASP A 39 -12.69 -0.75 3.26
N LEU A 40 -13.24 -0.55 2.06
CA LEU A 40 -12.74 -1.19 0.85
C LEU A 40 -11.67 -0.31 0.22
N ILE A 41 -10.45 -0.83 0.11
CA ILE A 41 -9.31 -0.09 -0.46
C ILE A 41 -9.09 -0.54 -1.90
N PHE A 42 -8.99 0.42 -2.80
CA PHE A 42 -8.69 0.15 -4.21
C PHE A 42 -7.22 0.46 -4.51
N VAL A 43 -6.44 -0.58 -4.80
CA VAL A 43 -5.01 -0.46 -5.12
C VAL A 43 -4.79 -0.72 -6.61
N ARG A 44 -4.20 0.25 -7.32
CA ARG A 44 -3.87 0.07 -8.74
C ARG A 44 -2.52 -0.62 -8.91
N ALA A 45 -2.33 -1.22 -10.08
CA ALA A 45 -1.05 -1.83 -10.43
C ALA A 45 0.11 -0.81 -10.31
N GLY A 46 1.15 -1.18 -9.56
CA GLY A 46 2.31 -0.33 -9.29
C GLY A 46 2.14 0.63 -8.10
N GLU A 47 0.96 0.68 -7.47
CA GLU A 47 0.80 1.38 -6.20
C GLU A 47 1.29 0.50 -5.03
N LYS A 48 1.70 1.17 -3.96
CA LYS A 48 2.02 0.50 -2.70
C LYS A 48 0.74 0.23 -1.94
N VAL A 49 0.66 -0.94 -1.33
CA VAL A 49 -0.42 -1.28 -0.41
C VAL A 49 -0.31 -0.38 0.84
N PRO A 50 -1.32 0.46 1.14
CA PRO A 50 -1.19 1.48 2.18
C PRO A 50 -1.33 0.95 3.61
N VAL A 51 -2.06 -0.16 3.79
CA VAL A 51 -2.38 -0.78 5.10
C VAL A 51 -2.49 -2.29 4.95
N ASP A 52 -2.38 -3.02 6.05
CA ASP A 52 -2.65 -4.46 6.08
C ASP A 52 -4.15 -4.74 5.88
N GLY A 53 -4.48 -5.80 5.16
CA GLY A 53 -5.87 -6.16 4.85
C GLY A 53 -5.97 -7.48 4.11
N GLU A 54 -7.20 -7.89 3.80
CA GLU A 54 -7.49 -9.10 3.04
C GLU A 54 -7.96 -8.71 1.63
N ILE A 55 -7.48 -9.41 0.61
CA ILE A 55 -7.93 -9.19 -0.76
C ILE A 55 -9.33 -9.78 -0.94
N ILE A 56 -10.31 -8.92 -1.18
CA ILE A 56 -11.70 -9.32 -1.44
C ILE A 56 -12.00 -9.53 -2.93
N GLU A 57 -11.25 -8.88 -3.82
CA GLU A 57 -11.45 -8.93 -5.27
C GLU A 57 -10.14 -8.69 -6.02
N GLY A 58 -9.97 -9.38 -7.15
CA GLY A 58 -8.81 -9.23 -8.02
C GLY A 58 -7.68 -10.23 -7.75
N ASN A 59 -6.61 -10.09 -8.52
CA ASN A 59 -5.35 -10.80 -8.32
C ASN A 59 -4.21 -9.84 -8.71
N THR A 60 -3.12 -9.90 -7.96
CA THR A 60 -1.96 -9.06 -8.22
C THR A 60 -0.70 -9.76 -7.76
N THR A 61 0.45 -9.23 -8.17
CA THR A 61 1.74 -9.65 -7.65
C THR A 61 2.31 -8.52 -6.81
N VAL A 62 2.59 -8.81 -5.54
CA VAL A 62 3.08 -7.84 -4.56
C VAL A 62 4.57 -8.09 -4.36
N ASP A 63 5.35 -7.01 -4.41
CA ASP A 63 6.77 -7.05 -4.06
C ASP A 63 6.92 -6.89 -2.53
N GLU A 64 7.07 -8.01 -1.85
CA GLU A 64 7.29 -8.08 -0.40
C GLU A 64 8.79 -8.04 -0.04
N SER A 65 9.71 -7.82 -1.00
CA SER A 65 11.17 -7.83 -0.76
C SER A 65 11.62 -6.86 0.33
N MET A 66 10.95 -5.72 0.43
CA MET A 66 11.22 -4.70 1.44
C MET A 66 10.80 -5.11 2.86
N LEU A 67 9.90 -6.08 3.00
CA LEU A 67 9.33 -6.51 4.28
C LEU A 67 9.82 -7.90 4.70
N THR A 68 9.79 -8.88 3.78
CA THR A 68 10.15 -10.28 4.03
C THR A 68 11.55 -10.63 3.57
N GLY A 69 12.14 -9.84 2.66
CA GLY A 69 13.44 -10.13 2.06
C GLY A 69 13.40 -11.14 0.91
N GLU A 70 12.20 -11.51 0.45
CA GLU A 70 12.04 -12.41 -0.69
C GLU A 70 12.25 -11.66 -2.00
N SER A 71 13.21 -12.11 -2.82
CA SER A 71 13.60 -11.42 -4.06
C SER A 71 12.57 -11.54 -5.20
N MET A 72 11.58 -12.43 -5.08
CA MET A 72 10.60 -12.68 -6.12
C MET A 72 9.23 -12.15 -5.65
N PRO A 73 8.53 -11.38 -6.48
CA PRO A 73 7.17 -10.92 -6.18
C PRO A 73 6.23 -12.10 -5.89
N VAL A 74 5.41 -11.97 -4.85
CA VAL A 74 4.45 -12.98 -4.42
C VAL A 74 3.10 -12.71 -5.05
N THR A 75 2.47 -13.73 -5.65
CA THR A 75 1.11 -13.59 -6.18
C THR A 75 0.12 -13.66 -5.03
N LYS A 76 -0.74 -12.65 -4.92
CA LYS A 76 -1.81 -12.57 -3.92
C LYS A 76 -3.15 -12.54 -4.65
N GLY A 77 -4.07 -13.40 -4.22
CA GLY A 77 -5.44 -13.52 -4.73
C GLY A 77 -6.47 -13.35 -3.62
N ILE A 78 -7.73 -13.62 -3.96
CA ILE A 78 -8.86 -13.47 -3.04
C ILE A 78 -8.66 -14.37 -1.81
N GLY A 79 -8.76 -13.79 -0.61
CA GLY A 79 -8.55 -14.48 0.67
C GLY A 79 -7.12 -14.49 1.18
N ASP A 80 -6.17 -13.95 0.42
CA ASP A 80 -4.80 -13.76 0.88
C ASP A 80 -4.64 -12.46 1.67
N THR A 81 -3.73 -12.50 2.66
CA THR A 81 -3.28 -11.37 3.52
C THR A 81 -1.84 -11.01 3.24
#